data_AF-A0A078I196-F1
#
_entry.id   AF-A0A078I196-F1
#
_cell.length_a   1.000
_cell.length_b   1.000
_cell.length_c   1.000
_cell.angle_alpha   90.00
_cell.angle_beta   90.00
_cell.angle_gamma   90.00
#
_symmetry.space_group_name_H-M   'P 1'
#
loop_
_entity.id
_entity.type
_entity.pdbx_description
1 polymer ?
#
loop_
_entity_poly.entity_id
_entity_poly.type
_entity_poly.pdbx_seq_one_letter_code
_entity_poly.pdbx_strand_id
1 'polypeptide(L)'
;MTEKRALTKFLRCVECSDVQEAKQAIQLMYKWETIDVCDALELLSPLFQSEEVRAFAVSVLERADDEELQCYLLQLVQAIRFERSDRSRLSQFLVERALRNIELASYFRWYVNVELTDHVYNTRYHSTYSLLEESMSKLPPGVNGEDGSKLWQSLVRQTELTAQLCTITREVRNIRGNTQKKIDKLKQLLSEILSELTYFEEPLRSPLTPSVIIKGIVPGESSLFKSQLNSLRLAFRTEDEGTCKVIFKKGDDLRQDQLVVQMV
;
A
#
# COMPACT_ATOMS: atom_id res chain seq x y z
N MET A 1 24.98 -26.36 -11.37
CA MET A 1 24.26 -25.09 -11.12
C MET A 1 23.58 -25.16 -9.76
N THR A 2 24.37 -25.33 -8.68
CA THR A 2 23.85 -25.58 -7.32
C THR A 2 23.99 -24.37 -6.40
N GLU A 3 24.86 -23.42 -6.75
CA GLU A 3 25.03 -22.17 -6.00
C GLU A 3 23.94 -21.18 -6.39
N LYS A 4 22.89 -21.09 -5.56
CA LYS A 4 21.73 -20.20 -5.78
C LYS A 4 22.15 -18.75 -6.03
N ARG A 5 23.02 -18.21 -5.17
CA ARG A 5 23.43 -16.79 -5.19
C ARG A 5 24.28 -16.43 -6.40
N ALA A 6 24.74 -17.41 -7.18
CA ALA A 6 25.47 -17.15 -8.41
C ALA A 6 24.52 -16.79 -9.58
N LEU A 7 23.22 -17.08 -9.49
CA LEU A 7 22.29 -16.81 -10.58
C LEU A 7 22.19 -15.31 -10.92
N THR A 8 22.01 -14.44 -9.92
CA THR A 8 21.90 -12.99 -10.18
C THR A 8 23.18 -12.43 -10.79
N LYS A 9 24.34 -12.90 -10.31
CA LYS A 9 25.66 -12.54 -10.87
C LYS A 9 25.81 -13.03 -12.32
N PHE A 10 25.40 -14.25 -12.60
CA PHE A 10 25.42 -14.81 -13.96
C PHE A 10 24.55 -13.98 -14.90
N LEU A 11 23.30 -13.69 -14.52
CA LEU A 11 22.36 -12.92 -15.35
C LEU A 11 22.84 -11.49 -15.62
N ARG A 12 23.62 -10.89 -14.72
CA ARG A 12 24.24 -9.57 -14.94
C ARG A 12 25.33 -9.58 -16.02
N CYS A 13 25.95 -10.74 -16.27
CA CYS A 13 26.99 -10.89 -17.28
C CYS A 13 26.43 -11.12 -18.68
N VAL A 14 25.12 -11.34 -18.81
CA VAL A 14 24.48 -11.69 -20.08
C VAL A 14 24.29 -10.44 -20.92
N GLU A 15 24.84 -10.45 -22.13
CA GLU A 15 24.60 -9.39 -23.11
C GLU A 15 23.22 -9.58 -23.75
N CYS A 16 22.21 -8.85 -23.27
CA CYS A 16 20.82 -9.00 -23.75
C CYS A 16 20.63 -8.58 -25.22
N SER A 17 21.58 -7.86 -25.82
CA SER A 17 21.53 -7.53 -27.26
C SER A 17 21.90 -8.72 -28.16
N ASP A 18 22.61 -9.73 -27.65
CA ASP A 18 22.86 -10.99 -28.35
C ASP A 18 21.70 -11.97 -28.09
N VAL A 19 20.91 -12.22 -29.13
CA VAL A 19 19.72 -13.09 -29.06
C VAL A 19 20.07 -14.54 -28.70
N GLN A 20 21.22 -15.06 -29.14
CA GLN A 20 21.61 -16.44 -28.82
C GLN A 20 22.08 -16.54 -27.38
N GLU A 21 22.88 -15.59 -26.92
CA GLU A 21 23.34 -15.53 -25.53
C GLU A 21 22.17 -15.37 -24.57
N ALA A 22 21.27 -14.41 -24.84
CA ALA A 22 20.07 -14.19 -24.05
C ALA A 22 19.21 -15.46 -23.96
N LYS A 23 18.99 -16.13 -25.10
CA LYS A 23 18.22 -17.38 -25.14
C LYS A 23 18.86 -18.50 -24.31
N GLN A 24 20.18 -18.65 -24.38
CA GLN A 24 20.90 -19.65 -23.58
C GLN A 24 20.85 -19.31 -22.09
N ALA A 25 21.00 -18.04 -21.73
CA ALA A 25 20.90 -17.58 -20.35
C ALA A 25 19.53 -17.88 -19.73
N ILE A 26 18.44 -17.63 -20.47
CA ILE A 26 17.08 -17.98 -20.01
C ILE A 26 16.94 -19.49 -19.82
N GLN A 27 17.47 -20.31 -20.72
CA GLN A 27 17.43 -21.78 -20.56
C GLN A 27 18.20 -22.25 -19.32
N LEU A 28 19.34 -21.64 -19.02
CA LEU A 28 20.14 -21.95 -17.84
C LEU A 28 19.46 -21.47 -16.55
N MET A 29 18.82 -20.30 -16.57
CA MET A 29 18.07 -19.75 -15.44
C MET A 29 17.01 -20.74 -14.93
N TYR A 30 16.19 -21.31 -15.83
CA TYR A 30 15.17 -22.29 -15.44
C TYR A 30 15.72 -23.65 -14.99
N LYS A 31 16.98 -23.96 -15.32
CA LYS A 31 17.67 -25.17 -14.84
C LYS A 31 18.50 -24.90 -13.58
N TRP A 32 18.59 -23.64 -13.15
CA TRP A 32 19.35 -23.26 -11.97
C TRP A 32 18.61 -23.69 -10.71
N GLU A 33 19.37 -24.00 -9.65
CA GLU A 33 18.79 -24.16 -8.33
C GLU A 33 17.98 -22.90 -7.98
N THR A 34 16.72 -23.08 -7.55
CA THR A 34 15.82 -21.94 -7.36
C THR A 34 16.33 -21.02 -6.26
N ILE A 35 16.47 -19.74 -6.60
CA ILE A 35 16.90 -18.70 -5.66
C ILE A 35 15.85 -18.43 -4.59
N ASP A 36 16.28 -17.73 -3.54
CA ASP A 36 15.41 -17.32 -2.45
C ASP A 36 14.68 -16.00 -2.81
N VAL A 37 13.61 -15.68 -2.08
CA VAL A 37 12.75 -14.51 -2.33
C VAL A 37 13.55 -13.21 -2.34
N CYS A 38 14.47 -13.04 -1.39
CA CYS A 38 15.35 -11.86 -1.31
C CYS A 38 16.19 -11.65 -2.57
N ASP A 39 16.74 -12.74 -3.14
CA ASP A 39 17.55 -12.66 -4.36
C ASP A 39 16.66 -12.35 -5.58
N ALA A 40 15.41 -12.82 -5.60
CA ALA A 40 14.45 -12.52 -6.65
C ALA A 40 14.04 -11.04 -6.69
N LEU A 41 14.05 -10.33 -5.55
CA LEU A 41 13.82 -8.88 -5.52
C LEU A 41 14.88 -8.13 -6.34
N GLU A 42 16.12 -8.63 -6.38
CA GLU A 42 17.18 -8.06 -7.21
C GLU A 42 16.84 -8.11 -8.71
N LEU A 43 16.21 -9.20 -9.15
CA LEU A 43 15.78 -9.41 -10.53
C LEU A 43 14.63 -8.49 -10.96
N LEU A 44 13.98 -7.80 -10.02
CA LEU A 44 12.97 -6.77 -10.29
C LEU A 44 13.54 -5.34 -10.31
N SER A 45 14.83 -5.18 -10.03
CA SER A 45 15.54 -3.90 -10.10
C SER A 45 15.70 -3.41 -11.56
N PRO A 46 16.06 -2.13 -11.80
CA PRO A 46 16.23 -1.61 -13.16
C PRO A 46 17.41 -2.24 -13.92
N LEU A 47 18.26 -3.01 -13.23
CA LEU A 47 19.37 -3.74 -13.85
C LEU A 47 18.88 -4.85 -14.79
N PHE A 48 17.69 -5.40 -14.53
CA PHE A 48 17.15 -6.53 -15.28
C PHE A 48 15.94 -6.11 -16.11
N GLN A 49 16.17 -6.10 -17.42
CA GLN A 49 15.29 -5.51 -18.41
C GLN A 49 14.47 -6.53 -19.22
N SER A 50 14.86 -7.81 -19.17
CA SER A 50 14.17 -8.92 -19.85
C SER A 50 12.87 -9.27 -19.12
N GLU A 51 11.77 -9.37 -19.87
CA GLU A 51 10.47 -9.77 -19.32
C GLU A 51 10.50 -11.20 -18.77
N GLU A 52 11.27 -12.09 -19.38
CA GLU A 52 11.44 -13.48 -18.93
C GLU A 52 12.16 -13.58 -17.58
N VAL A 53 13.21 -12.77 -17.38
CA VAL A 53 13.92 -12.71 -16.09
C VAL A 53 13.00 -12.17 -15.00
N ARG A 54 12.21 -11.13 -15.30
CA ARG A 54 11.24 -10.56 -14.36
C ARG A 54 10.09 -11.52 -14.07
N ALA A 55 9.61 -12.26 -15.08
CA ALA A 55 8.60 -13.29 -14.89
C ALA A 55 9.11 -14.43 -14.01
N PHE A 56 10.38 -14.83 -14.15
CA PHE A 56 11.03 -15.78 -13.24
C PHE A 56 11.12 -15.22 -11.82
N ALA A 57 11.46 -13.94 -11.65
CA ALA A 57 11.45 -13.31 -10.33
C ALA A 57 10.06 -13.42 -9.68
N VAL A 58 8.99 -13.14 -10.43
CA VAL A 58 7.61 -13.28 -9.94
C VAL A 58 7.27 -14.73 -9.59
N SER A 59 7.70 -15.72 -10.38
CA SER A 59 7.44 -17.13 -10.03
C SER A 59 8.17 -17.59 -8.76
N VAL A 60 9.30 -16.96 -8.41
CA VAL A 60 9.93 -17.15 -7.09
C VAL A 60 9.10 -16.47 -5.99
N LEU A 61 8.62 -15.25 -6.20
CA LEU A 61 7.75 -14.53 -5.25
C LEU A 61 6.43 -15.25 -4.98
N GLU A 62 5.89 -15.98 -5.96
CA GLU A 62 4.66 -16.78 -5.82
C GLU A 62 4.76 -17.87 -4.74
N ARG A 63 5.98 -18.23 -4.32
CA ARG A 63 6.23 -19.22 -3.25
C ARG A 63 6.21 -18.62 -1.85
N ALA A 64 6.35 -17.30 -1.72
CA ALA A 64 6.30 -16.60 -0.43
C ALA A 64 4.87 -16.58 0.11
N ASP A 65 4.70 -16.78 1.41
CA ASP A 65 3.40 -16.57 2.07
C ASP A 65 3.04 -15.07 2.14
N ASP A 66 1.85 -14.75 2.63
CA ASP A 66 1.37 -13.37 2.66
C ASP A 66 2.10 -12.50 3.69
N GLU A 67 2.59 -13.09 4.78
CA GLU A 67 3.34 -12.37 5.82
C GLU A 67 4.71 -11.96 5.28
N GLU A 68 5.44 -12.90 4.66
CA GLU A 68 6.70 -12.64 3.98
C GLU A 68 6.52 -11.65 2.82
N LEU A 69 5.47 -11.82 2.00
CA LEU A 69 5.21 -10.89 0.90
C LEU A 69 4.94 -9.47 1.39
N GLN A 70 4.20 -9.32 2.51
CA GLN A 70 3.93 -8.02 3.12
C GLN A 70 5.21 -7.29 3.52
N CYS A 71 6.24 -8.01 4.00
CA CYS A 71 7.54 -7.45 4.33
C CYS A 71 8.22 -6.77 3.13
N TYR A 72 7.91 -7.18 1.90
CA TYR A 72 8.49 -6.63 0.67
C TYR A 72 7.51 -5.77 -0.14
N LEU A 73 6.25 -5.66 0.28
CA LEU A 73 5.18 -5.07 -0.54
C LEU A 73 5.48 -3.64 -0.98
N LEU A 74 6.06 -2.81 -0.11
CA LEU A 74 6.45 -1.45 -0.46
C LEU A 74 7.51 -1.44 -1.57
N GLN A 75 8.53 -2.29 -1.47
CA GLN A 75 9.60 -2.42 -2.45
C GLN A 75 9.08 -2.99 -3.78
N LEU A 76 8.12 -3.92 -3.72
CA LEU A 76 7.47 -4.48 -4.90
C LEU A 76 6.60 -3.45 -5.62
N VAL A 77 5.88 -2.58 -4.89
CA VAL A 77 5.17 -1.44 -5.49
C VAL A 77 6.16 -0.53 -6.20
N GLN A 78 7.31 -0.22 -5.60
CA GLN A 78 8.35 0.57 -6.27
C GLN A 78 8.94 -0.11 -7.50
N ALA A 79 8.99 -1.45 -7.54
CA ALA A 79 9.50 -2.20 -8.69
C ALA A 79 8.58 -2.13 -9.92
N ILE A 80 7.29 -1.82 -9.73
CA ILE A 80 6.32 -1.68 -10.82
C ILE A 80 6.76 -0.65 -11.86
N ARG A 81 7.43 0.44 -11.45
CA ARG A 81 7.91 1.48 -12.39
C ARG A 81 8.99 1.00 -13.36
N PHE A 82 9.64 -0.12 -13.06
CA PHE A 82 10.68 -0.73 -13.91
C PHE A 82 10.12 -1.81 -14.84
N GLU A 83 8.83 -2.11 -14.75
CA GLU A 83 8.17 -3.07 -15.63
C GLU A 83 8.17 -2.58 -17.09
N ARG A 84 8.01 -3.52 -18.02
CA ARG A 84 7.95 -3.20 -19.46
C ARG A 84 6.55 -2.89 -19.96
N SER A 85 5.54 -3.53 -19.38
CA SER A 85 4.13 -3.34 -19.72
C SER A 85 3.30 -2.83 -18.55
N ASP A 86 2.24 -2.08 -18.88
CA ASP A 86 1.31 -1.49 -17.90
C ASP A 86 0.55 -2.55 -17.08
N ARG A 87 0.29 -3.72 -17.68
CA ARG A 87 -0.33 -4.88 -17.04
C ARG A 87 0.68 -6.04 -16.94
N SER A 88 1.84 -5.74 -16.35
CA SER A 88 2.94 -6.70 -16.21
C SER A 88 2.60 -7.91 -15.34
N ARG A 89 3.46 -8.93 -15.39
CA ARG A 89 3.34 -10.11 -14.53
C ARG A 89 3.41 -9.75 -13.05
N LEU A 90 4.26 -8.78 -12.67
CA LEU A 90 4.35 -8.29 -11.29
C LEU A 90 3.05 -7.60 -10.84
N SER A 91 2.49 -6.71 -11.66
CA SER A 91 1.23 -6.03 -11.33
C SER A 91 0.06 -7.02 -11.20
N GLN A 92 -0.02 -8.00 -12.12
CA GLN A 92 -1.03 -9.07 -12.05
C GLN A 92 -0.88 -9.91 -10.78
N PHE A 93 0.34 -10.35 -10.47
CA PHE A 93 0.64 -11.12 -9.26
C PHE A 93 0.24 -10.37 -7.99
N LEU A 94 0.63 -9.11 -7.84
CA LEU A 94 0.30 -8.31 -6.65
C LEU A 94 -1.22 -8.11 -6.52
N VAL A 95 -1.93 -7.88 -7.62
CA VAL A 95 -3.40 -7.82 -7.62
C VAL A 95 -3.99 -9.17 -7.21
N GLU A 96 -3.56 -10.28 -7.82
CA GLU A 96 -4.06 -11.63 -7.48
C GLU A 96 -3.85 -11.98 -6.01
N ARG A 97 -2.73 -11.58 -5.40
CA ARG A 97 -2.47 -11.73 -3.96
C ARG A 97 -3.39 -10.84 -3.12
N ALA A 98 -3.53 -9.56 -3.49
CA ALA A 98 -4.45 -8.64 -2.82
C ALA A 98 -5.91 -9.14 -2.81
N LEU A 99 -6.39 -9.76 -3.90
CA LEU A 99 -7.76 -10.29 -3.96
C LEU A 99 -8.04 -11.40 -2.93
N ARG A 100 -7.01 -12.07 -2.42
CA ARG A 100 -7.13 -13.19 -1.46
C ARG A 100 -6.91 -12.76 -0.01
N ASN A 101 -6.37 -11.56 0.20
CA ASN A 101 -6.00 -11.06 1.52
C ASN A 101 -6.31 -9.55 1.62
N ILE A 102 -7.31 -9.22 2.43
CA ILE A 102 -7.80 -7.85 2.57
C ILE A 102 -6.77 -6.90 3.21
N GLU A 103 -5.84 -7.41 4.02
CA GLU A 103 -4.77 -6.59 4.58
C GLU A 103 -3.78 -6.19 3.49
N LEU A 104 -3.34 -7.16 2.68
CA LEU A 104 -2.52 -6.90 1.50
C LEU A 104 -3.22 -5.93 0.54
N ALA A 105 -4.52 -6.11 0.26
CA ALA A 105 -5.28 -5.20 -0.60
C ALA A 105 -5.30 -3.76 -0.05
N SER A 106 -5.52 -3.61 1.25
CA SER A 106 -5.54 -2.29 1.89
C SER A 106 -4.18 -1.59 1.78
N TYR A 107 -3.08 -2.27 2.13
CA TYR A 107 -1.74 -1.70 2.02
C TYR A 107 -1.36 -1.42 0.56
N PHE A 108 -1.57 -2.38 -0.33
CA PHE A 108 -1.24 -2.26 -1.75
C PHE A 108 -1.98 -1.08 -2.41
N ARG A 109 -3.28 -0.92 -2.14
CA ARG A 109 -4.06 0.23 -2.63
C ARG A 109 -3.45 1.54 -2.17
N TRP A 110 -3.12 1.68 -0.87
CA TRP A 110 -2.54 2.92 -0.35
C TRP A 110 -1.17 3.21 -0.95
N TYR A 111 -0.31 2.19 -1.10
CA TYR A 111 1.01 2.36 -1.66
C TYR A 111 0.93 2.79 -3.12
N VAL A 112 0.10 2.14 -3.94
CA VAL A 112 -0.12 2.56 -5.34
C VAL A 112 -0.76 3.95 -5.39
N ASN A 113 -1.74 4.25 -4.54
CA ASN A 113 -2.43 5.55 -4.51
C ASN A 113 -1.48 6.73 -4.25
N VAL A 114 -0.49 6.56 -3.38
CA VAL A 114 0.55 7.59 -3.13
C VAL A 114 1.38 7.82 -4.39
N GLU A 115 1.73 6.76 -5.09
CA GLU A 115 2.55 6.78 -6.30
C GLU A 115 1.81 7.33 -7.54
N LEU A 116 0.48 7.47 -7.50
CA LEU A 116 -0.28 8.12 -8.60
C LEU A 116 0.13 9.58 -8.84
N THR A 117 0.79 10.21 -7.87
CA THR A 117 1.30 11.58 -7.99
C THR A 117 2.65 11.67 -8.71
N ASP A 118 3.32 10.54 -9.00
CA ASP A 118 4.59 10.51 -9.73
C ASP A 118 4.40 10.87 -11.20
N HIS A 119 4.92 12.01 -11.64
CA HIS A 119 4.73 12.49 -13.02
C HIS A 119 5.43 11.66 -14.10
N VAL A 120 6.43 10.87 -13.75
CA VAL A 120 7.24 10.09 -14.70
C VAL A 120 6.59 8.72 -14.93
N TYR A 121 6.09 8.10 -13.87
CA TYR A 121 5.60 6.72 -13.90
C TYR A 121 4.09 6.58 -13.60
N ASN A 122 3.34 7.68 -13.51
CA ASN A 122 1.90 7.66 -13.19
C ASN A 122 1.10 6.69 -14.06
N THR A 123 1.35 6.59 -15.38
CA THR A 123 0.62 5.69 -16.27
C THR A 123 0.70 4.25 -15.80
N ARG A 124 1.88 3.83 -15.32
CA ARG A 124 2.13 2.49 -14.83
C ARG A 124 1.38 2.22 -13.53
N TYR A 125 1.40 3.17 -12.60
CA TYR A 125 0.67 3.07 -11.34
C TYR A 125 -0.84 3.18 -11.52
N HIS A 126 -1.34 4.05 -12.40
CA HIS A 126 -2.75 4.14 -12.77
C HIS A 126 -3.25 2.83 -13.35
N SER A 127 -2.49 2.22 -14.26
CA SER A 127 -2.88 0.94 -14.86
C SER A 127 -2.98 -0.18 -13.82
N THR A 128 -2.07 -0.18 -12.83
CA THR A 128 -2.11 -1.12 -11.70
C THR A 128 -3.29 -0.84 -10.76
N TYR A 129 -3.56 0.43 -10.45
CA TYR A 129 -4.71 0.84 -9.63
C TYR A 129 -6.04 0.43 -10.30
N SER A 130 -6.19 0.70 -11.60
CA SER A 130 -7.36 0.30 -12.37
C SER A 130 -7.50 -1.23 -12.45
N LEU A 131 -6.39 -1.97 -12.58
CA LEU A 131 -6.43 -3.43 -12.54
C LEU A 131 -6.93 -3.95 -11.18
N LEU A 132 -6.47 -3.34 -10.08
CA LEU A 132 -6.93 -3.70 -8.73
C LEU A 132 -8.43 -3.42 -8.57
N GLU A 133 -8.88 -2.22 -8.96
CA GLU A 133 -10.28 -1.80 -8.93
C GLU A 133 -11.19 -2.73 -9.74
N GLU A 134 -10.83 -2.98 -11.01
CA GLU A 134 -11.58 -3.85 -11.91
C GLU A 134 -11.68 -5.27 -11.35
N SER A 135 -10.59 -5.80 -10.82
CA SER A 135 -10.55 -7.16 -10.28
C SER A 135 -11.33 -7.30 -8.98
N MET A 136 -11.20 -6.34 -8.04
CA MET A 136 -11.97 -6.36 -6.79
C MET A 136 -13.47 -6.22 -7.05
N SER A 137 -13.86 -5.31 -7.96
CA SER A 137 -15.27 -5.09 -8.30
C SER A 137 -15.93 -6.29 -9.00
N LYS A 138 -15.12 -7.16 -9.62
CA LYS A 138 -15.58 -8.39 -10.30
C LYS A 138 -15.50 -9.63 -9.41
N LEU A 139 -15.05 -9.52 -8.16
CA LEU A 139 -15.00 -10.67 -7.27
C LEU A 139 -16.43 -11.21 -7.06
N PRO A 140 -16.65 -12.53 -7.23
CA PRO A 140 -17.92 -13.13 -6.90
C PRO A 140 -18.18 -12.96 -5.39
N PRO A 141 -19.46 -12.93 -4.96
CA PRO A 141 -19.78 -12.90 -3.54
C PRO A 141 -19.06 -14.02 -2.80
N GLY A 142 -18.36 -13.68 -1.72
CA GLY A 142 -17.67 -14.66 -0.88
C GLY A 142 -18.63 -15.62 -0.17
N VAL A 143 -18.08 -16.62 0.53
CA VAL A 143 -18.87 -17.60 1.31
C VAL A 143 -19.79 -16.91 2.34
N ASN A 144 -19.38 -15.75 2.84
CA ASN A 144 -20.15 -14.93 3.79
C ASN A 144 -21.08 -13.91 3.12
N GLY A 145 -21.18 -13.92 1.78
CA GLY A 145 -21.93 -12.93 1.00
C GLY A 145 -21.25 -11.57 0.86
N GLU A 146 -19.96 -11.45 1.22
CA GLU A 146 -19.19 -10.22 1.02
C GLU A 146 -19.05 -9.92 -0.48
N ASP A 147 -19.55 -8.76 -0.88
CA ASP A 147 -19.50 -8.24 -2.24
C ASP A 147 -18.17 -7.51 -2.47
N GLY A 148 -17.43 -7.92 -3.50
CA GLY A 148 -16.16 -7.29 -3.87
C GLY A 148 -16.27 -5.79 -4.16
N SER A 149 -17.40 -5.35 -4.72
CA SER A 149 -17.69 -3.93 -4.95
C SER A 149 -17.81 -3.17 -3.63
N LYS A 150 -18.48 -3.75 -2.62
CA LYS A 150 -18.56 -3.16 -1.27
C LYS A 150 -17.21 -3.11 -0.57
N LEU A 151 -16.41 -4.17 -0.72
CA LEU A 151 -15.03 -4.19 -0.18
C LEU A 151 -14.19 -3.07 -0.82
N TRP A 152 -14.23 -2.93 -2.14
CA TRP A 152 -13.56 -1.84 -2.85
C TRP A 152 -14.03 -0.47 -2.37
N GLN A 153 -15.36 -0.26 -2.28
CA GLN A 153 -15.93 0.99 -1.80
C GLN A 153 -15.50 1.31 -0.36
N SER A 154 -15.43 0.32 0.53
CA SER A 154 -14.92 0.49 1.89
C SER A 154 -13.47 0.99 1.90
N LEU A 155 -12.60 0.42 1.06
CA LEU A 155 -11.21 0.88 0.91
C LEU A 155 -11.14 2.30 0.32
N VAL A 156 -11.97 2.61 -0.68
CA VAL A 156 -12.01 3.94 -1.31
C VAL A 156 -12.50 5.01 -0.34
N ARG A 157 -13.47 4.72 0.53
CA ARG A 157 -13.97 5.65 1.58
C ARG A 157 -12.89 6.08 2.57
N GLN A 158 -11.81 5.30 2.72
CA GLN A 158 -10.65 5.73 3.52
C GLN A 158 -9.95 6.98 2.92
N THR A 159 -10.04 7.19 1.61
CA THR A 159 -9.52 8.40 0.94
C THR A 159 -10.39 9.62 1.30
N GLU A 160 -11.71 9.48 1.36
CA GLU A 160 -12.61 10.55 1.80
C GLU A 160 -12.35 10.92 3.26
N LEU A 161 -12.22 9.92 4.14
CA LEU A 161 -11.81 10.14 5.53
C LEU A 161 -10.52 10.98 5.60
N THR A 162 -9.52 10.63 4.79
CA THR A 162 -8.24 11.36 4.73
C THR A 162 -8.42 12.81 4.26
N ALA A 163 -9.30 13.06 3.30
CA ALA A 163 -9.61 14.40 2.81
C ALA A 163 -10.31 15.25 3.88
N GLN A 164 -11.29 14.69 4.59
CA GLN A 164 -11.97 15.36 5.71
C GLN A 164 -10.98 15.65 6.86
N LEU A 165 -10.08 14.72 7.18
CA LEU A 165 -9.01 14.95 8.18
C LEU A 165 -8.01 16.04 7.74
N CYS A 166 -7.72 16.14 6.44
CA CYS A 166 -6.93 17.26 5.89
C CYS A 166 -7.65 18.60 6.10
N THR A 167 -8.97 18.64 5.89
CA THR A 167 -9.80 19.82 6.14
C THR A 167 -9.77 20.21 7.62
N ILE A 168 -9.95 19.26 8.54
CA ILE A 168 -9.81 19.50 9.99
C ILE A 168 -8.44 20.09 10.30
N THR A 169 -7.38 19.49 9.78
CA THR A 169 -6.01 19.95 10.04
C THR A 169 -5.80 21.38 9.56
N ARG A 170 -6.35 21.75 8.40
CA ARG A 170 -6.30 23.13 7.86
C ARG A 170 -7.05 24.12 8.76
N GLU A 171 -8.29 23.79 9.14
CA GLU A 171 -9.12 24.66 9.98
C GLU A 171 -8.52 24.87 11.38
N VAL A 172 -8.01 23.79 12.00
CA VAL A 172 -7.35 23.85 13.31
C VAL A 172 -6.07 24.69 13.25
N ARG A 173 -5.31 24.64 12.15
CA ARG A 173 -4.09 25.45 11.96
C ARG A 173 -4.39 26.94 11.83
N ASN A 174 -5.52 27.30 11.25
CA ASN A 174 -5.94 28.70 11.07
C ASN A 174 -6.32 29.37 12.40
N ILE A 175 -6.63 28.59 13.44
CA ILE A 175 -6.92 29.14 14.77
C ILE A 175 -5.65 29.68 15.43
N ARG A 176 -5.68 30.97 15.76
CA ARG A 176 -4.66 31.61 16.57
C ARG A 176 -4.87 31.33 18.06
N GLY A 177 -3.77 31.21 18.79
CA GLY A 177 -3.78 31.03 20.25
C GLY A 177 -3.18 29.71 20.70
N ASN A 178 -3.45 29.35 21.94
CA ASN A 178 -2.89 28.17 22.59
C ASN A 178 -3.48 26.85 22.05
N THR A 179 -2.84 25.74 22.40
CA THR A 179 -3.27 24.39 21.98
C THR A 179 -4.70 24.06 22.43
N GLN A 180 -5.16 24.58 23.58
CA GLN A 180 -6.51 24.32 24.07
C GLN A 180 -7.57 24.88 23.11
N LYS A 181 -7.45 26.14 22.66
CA LYS A 181 -8.37 26.72 21.68
C LYS A 181 -8.44 25.93 20.38
N LYS A 182 -7.30 25.36 19.96
CA LYS A 182 -7.22 24.50 18.78
C LYS A 182 -7.89 23.15 19.00
N ILE A 183 -7.76 22.56 20.19
CA ILE A 183 -8.48 21.33 20.59
C ILE A 183 -9.99 21.61 20.64
N ASP A 184 -10.41 22.75 21.19
CA ASP A 184 -11.82 23.13 21.24
C ASP A 184 -12.37 23.28 19.81
N LYS A 185 -11.60 23.87 18.89
CA LYS A 185 -11.97 23.92 17.46
C LYS A 185 -12.08 22.53 16.83
N LEU A 186 -11.14 21.62 17.10
CA LEU A 186 -11.22 20.22 16.63
C LEU A 186 -12.53 19.57 17.10
N LYS A 187 -12.85 19.70 18.39
CA LYS A 187 -14.08 19.14 18.96
C LYS A 187 -15.33 19.75 18.35
N GLN A 188 -15.35 21.07 18.16
CA GLN A 188 -16.45 21.77 17.48
C GLN A 188 -16.64 21.27 16.04
N LEU A 189 -15.56 21.12 15.28
CA LEU A 189 -15.63 20.62 13.90
C LEU A 189 -16.24 19.22 13.86
N LEU A 190 -15.80 18.34 14.77
CA LEU A 190 -16.33 16.98 14.87
C LEU A 190 -17.78 16.93 15.38
N SER A 191 -18.27 17.91 16.15
CA SER A 191 -19.65 17.90 16.64
C SER A 191 -20.65 18.58 15.72
N GLU A 192 -20.21 19.54 14.89
CA GLU A 192 -21.10 20.39 14.09
C GLU A 192 -20.93 20.17 12.59
N ILE A 193 -19.73 20.41 12.06
CA ILE A 193 -19.49 20.52 10.61
C ILE A 193 -19.19 19.16 9.98
N LEU A 194 -18.47 18.30 10.70
CA LEU A 194 -18.02 16.98 10.27
C LEU A 194 -18.54 15.91 11.25
N SER A 195 -19.83 16.02 11.62
CA SER A 195 -20.48 15.13 12.59
C SER A 195 -20.55 13.68 12.13
N GLU A 196 -20.58 13.45 10.81
CA GLU A 196 -20.45 12.14 10.17
C GLU A 196 -19.13 11.44 10.50
N LEU A 197 -18.10 12.17 10.93
CA LEU A 197 -16.85 11.55 11.37
C LEU A 197 -16.95 10.90 12.75
N THR A 198 -17.97 11.22 13.54
CA THR A 198 -18.17 10.65 14.88
C THR A 198 -18.91 9.32 14.88
N TYR A 199 -19.62 9.03 13.79
CA TYR A 199 -20.33 7.78 13.55
C TYR A 199 -20.36 7.48 12.06
N PHE A 200 -19.68 6.40 11.67
CA PHE A 200 -19.73 5.90 10.31
C PHE A 200 -20.94 4.98 10.15
N GLU A 201 -21.89 5.37 9.28
CA GLU A 201 -23.07 4.56 8.95
C GLU A 201 -22.67 3.13 8.55
N GLU A 202 -21.64 3.05 7.72
CA GLU A 202 -20.94 1.82 7.38
C GLU A 202 -19.53 1.87 7.96
N PRO A 203 -19.15 0.95 8.89
CA PRO A 203 -17.81 0.89 9.47
C PRO A 203 -16.71 0.78 8.41
N LEU A 204 -15.53 1.28 8.74
CA LEU A 204 -14.37 1.29 7.84
C LEU A 204 -13.26 0.40 8.41
N ARG A 205 -12.47 -0.23 7.56
CA ARG A 205 -11.18 -0.80 7.98
C ARG A 205 -10.20 0.34 8.27
N SER A 206 -9.40 0.22 9.32
CA SER A 206 -8.36 1.19 9.63
C SER A 206 -7.28 1.19 8.53
N PRO A 207 -6.91 2.36 7.95
CA PRO A 207 -5.87 2.45 6.93
C PRO A 207 -4.48 1.96 7.40
N LEU A 208 -4.21 2.01 8.70
CA LEU A 208 -2.92 1.64 9.30
C LEU A 208 -2.91 0.22 9.87
N THR A 209 -4.09 -0.38 10.09
CA THR A 209 -4.23 -1.72 10.68
C THR A 209 -5.51 -2.34 10.12
N PRO A 210 -5.49 -2.90 8.90
CA PRO A 210 -6.70 -3.29 8.17
C PRO A 210 -7.55 -4.38 8.84
N SER A 211 -6.99 -5.12 9.80
CA SER A 211 -7.68 -6.05 10.68
C SER A 211 -8.60 -5.37 11.71
N VAL A 212 -8.39 -4.08 12.01
CA VAL A 212 -9.22 -3.30 12.93
C VAL A 212 -10.31 -2.56 12.17
N ILE A 213 -11.56 -2.82 12.54
CA ILE A 213 -12.72 -2.07 12.07
C ILE A 213 -12.95 -0.86 12.98
N ILE A 214 -13.09 0.33 12.37
CA ILE A 214 -13.36 1.61 13.03
C ILE A 214 -14.79 2.08 12.71
N LYS A 215 -15.49 2.58 13.73
CA LYS A 215 -16.91 3.00 13.67
C LYS A 215 -17.09 4.53 13.75
N GLY A 216 -16.02 5.29 13.97
CA GLY A 216 -16.07 6.76 14.07
C GLY A 216 -15.05 7.30 15.08
N ILE A 217 -14.82 8.61 15.05
CA ILE A 217 -13.91 9.33 15.94
C ILE A 217 -14.62 9.66 17.25
N VAL A 218 -13.94 9.44 18.38
CA VAL A 218 -14.38 9.84 19.72
C VAL A 218 -13.83 11.25 20.02
N PRO A 219 -14.65 12.32 19.97
CA PRO A 219 -14.15 13.69 20.11
C PRO A 219 -13.56 13.96 21.50
N GLY A 220 -14.14 13.37 22.55
CA GLY A 220 -13.68 13.53 23.93
C GLY A 220 -12.26 13.02 24.18
N GLU A 221 -11.85 11.98 23.47
CA GLU A 221 -10.52 11.35 23.56
C GLU A 221 -9.52 11.86 22.51
N SER A 222 -10.00 12.69 21.58
CA SER A 222 -9.20 13.27 20.50
C SER A 222 -8.58 14.60 20.91
N SER A 223 -7.36 14.85 20.46
CA SER A 223 -6.55 16.01 20.86
C SER A 223 -5.50 16.36 19.79
N LEU A 224 -4.58 17.26 20.13
CA LEU A 224 -3.47 17.67 19.27
C LEU A 224 -2.14 17.41 19.98
N PHE A 225 -1.13 16.99 19.23
CA PHE A 225 0.25 17.01 19.74
C PHE A 225 0.76 18.45 19.83
N LYS A 226 1.49 18.76 20.89
CA LYS A 226 2.25 20.02 21.02
C LYS A 226 3.45 20.00 20.07
N SER A 227 3.19 20.29 18.79
CA SER A 227 4.15 20.26 17.70
C SER A 227 3.93 21.44 16.76
N GLN A 228 4.95 21.80 15.97
CA GLN A 228 4.82 22.88 14.96
C GLN A 228 3.70 22.58 13.96
N LEU A 229 3.57 21.31 13.55
CA LEU A 229 2.59 20.87 12.56
C LEU A 229 1.18 20.62 13.15
N ASN A 230 0.99 20.72 14.48
CA ASN A 230 -0.29 20.49 15.16
C ASN A 230 -0.94 19.16 14.73
N SER A 231 -0.16 18.07 14.72
CA SER A 231 -0.62 16.74 14.34
C SER A 231 -1.84 16.32 15.19
N LEU A 232 -2.85 15.75 14.54
CA LEU A 232 -4.05 15.28 15.22
C LEU A 232 -3.73 13.97 15.94
N ARG A 233 -4.22 13.84 17.17
CA ARG A 233 -4.28 12.58 17.90
C ARG A 233 -5.74 12.18 17.97
N LEU A 234 -6.14 11.22 17.15
CA LEU A 234 -7.53 10.81 17.00
C LEU A 234 -7.73 9.46 17.69
N ALA A 235 -8.80 9.33 18.46
CA ALA A 235 -9.26 8.05 18.97
C ALA A 235 -10.45 7.60 18.13
N PHE A 236 -10.36 6.43 17.52
CA PHE A 236 -11.45 5.80 16.78
C PHE A 236 -12.09 4.71 17.63
N ARG A 237 -13.42 4.66 17.69
CA ARG A 237 -14.14 3.53 18.29
C ARG A 237 -13.95 2.30 17.40
N THR A 238 -13.62 1.17 17.99
CA THR A 238 -13.47 -0.10 17.26
C THR A 238 -14.75 -0.92 17.28
N GLU A 239 -14.81 -1.98 16.47
CA GLU A 239 -15.97 -2.88 16.47
C GLU A 239 -16.20 -3.55 17.83
N ASP A 240 -15.11 -3.94 18.52
CA ASP A 240 -15.12 -4.55 19.86
C ASP A 240 -15.35 -3.55 21.02
N GLU A 241 -15.94 -2.39 20.74
CA GLU A 241 -16.24 -1.32 21.71
C GLU A 241 -15.00 -0.73 22.43
N GLY A 242 -13.80 -0.96 21.91
CA GLY A 242 -12.55 -0.34 22.34
C GLY A 242 -12.22 0.96 21.59
N THR A 243 -11.01 1.49 21.80
CA THR A 243 -10.49 2.62 21.00
C THR A 243 -9.12 2.33 20.39
N CYS A 244 -8.98 2.68 19.10
CA CYS A 244 -7.71 2.67 18.36
C CYS A 244 -7.22 4.11 18.20
N LYS A 245 -5.97 4.40 18.58
CA LYS A 245 -5.41 5.76 18.53
C LYS A 245 -4.52 5.92 17.32
N VAL A 246 -4.82 6.94 16.52
CA VAL A 246 -4.09 7.27 15.29
C VAL A 246 -3.49 8.66 15.40
N ILE A 247 -2.26 8.80 14.92
CA ILE A 247 -1.61 10.10 14.72
C ILE A 247 -1.79 10.49 13.26
N PHE A 248 -2.52 11.57 13.01
CA PHE A 248 -2.67 12.11 11.66
C PHE A 248 -1.79 13.35 11.48
N LYS A 249 -0.89 13.29 10.48
CA LYS A 249 0.02 14.37 10.12
C LYS A 249 -0.27 14.84 8.70
N LYS A 250 -0.30 16.16 8.49
CA LYS A 250 -0.39 16.76 7.16
C LYS A 250 0.77 17.75 6.95
N GLY A 251 1.39 17.76 5.78
CA GLY A 251 2.53 18.64 5.49
C GLY A 251 3.87 18.09 5.99
N ASP A 252 3.92 16.78 6.22
CA ASP A 252 5.10 15.97 6.51
C ASP A 252 5.04 14.77 5.55
N ASP A 253 6.17 14.37 4.96
CA ASP A 253 6.25 13.21 4.07
C ASP A 253 6.73 12.00 4.85
N LEU A 254 5.81 11.08 5.14
CA LEU A 254 6.07 9.94 6.03
C LEU A 254 6.70 8.74 5.32
N ARG A 255 7.02 8.83 4.02
CA ARG A 255 7.58 7.69 3.27
C ARG A 255 8.92 7.22 3.84
N GLN A 256 9.76 8.15 4.32
CA GLN A 256 11.02 7.80 4.95
C GLN A 256 10.79 7.09 6.29
N ASP A 257 9.96 7.66 7.18
CA ASP A 257 9.59 7.03 8.45
C ASP A 257 8.96 5.64 8.24
N GLN A 258 8.06 5.51 7.26
CA GLN A 258 7.42 4.25 6.91
C GLN A 258 8.42 3.19 6.48
N LEU A 259 9.38 3.56 5.61
CA LEU A 259 10.43 2.63 5.19
C LEU A 259 11.29 2.18 6.37
N VAL A 260 11.64 3.09 7.28
CA VAL A 260 12.41 2.76 8.48
C VAL A 260 11.63 1.81 9.39
N VAL A 261 10.35 2.08 9.64
CA VAL A 261 9.49 1.23 10.48
C VAL A 261 9.31 -0.16 9.87
N GLN A 262 9.22 -0.27 8.54
CA GLN A 262 9.13 -1.57 7.85
C GLN A 262 10.40 -2.42 7.98
N MET A 263 11.56 -1.80 8.24
CA MET A 263 12.86 -2.48 8.38
C MET A 263 13.20 -2.91 9.82
N VAL A 264 12.45 -2.43 10.82
CA VAL A 264 12.66 -2.72 12.25
C VAL A 264 11.83 -3.93 12.66
#